data_AF-H0A5S0-F1
#
_entry.id   AF-H0A5S0-F1
#
_cell.length_a   1.000
_cell.length_b   1.000
_cell.length_c   1.000
_cell.angle_alpha   90.00
_cell.angle_beta   90.00
_cell.angle_gamma   90.00
#
_symmetry.space_group_name_H-M   'P 1'
#
loop_
_entity.id
_entity.type
_entity.pdbx_description
1 polymer ?
#
loop_
_entity_poly.entity_id
_entity_poly.type
_entity_poly.pdbx_seq_one_letter_code
_entity_poly.pdbx_strand_id
1 'polypeptide(L)'
;EEFHAVFPPPRQATARGQVWRVTLAGHRVTLTATENAEGGLAGIGLAMARDGAAFRGLMDSFVHVVNLGLARGMPLSDYVTAVAYSRGGPAGTVEGDPDIRRATSVLDWAFRRIAISYLDGAEARHLWPDPSEEDVAAEAVPVTPAQREASPQLPLDLPAKPSPAARRGGLRLVG
;
A
#
# COMPACT_ATOMS: atom_id res chain seq x y z
N GLU A 1 26.08 -20.14 -27.39
CA GLU A 1 26.45 -20.09 -25.97
C GLU A 1 25.29 -19.49 -25.19
N GLU A 2 24.59 -20.30 -24.40
CA GLU A 2 23.49 -19.84 -23.55
C GLU A 2 24.06 -19.27 -22.26
N PHE A 3 23.83 -17.99 -22.02
CA PHE A 3 24.12 -17.34 -20.74
C PHE A 3 23.10 -17.83 -19.70
N HIS A 4 23.45 -18.90 -18.99
CA HIS A 4 22.69 -19.30 -17.80
C HIS A 4 23.02 -18.29 -16.69
N ALA A 5 22.12 -17.33 -16.45
CA ALA A 5 22.24 -16.44 -15.31
C ALA A 5 22.24 -17.28 -14.03
N VAL A 6 23.40 -17.42 -13.39
CA VAL A 6 23.53 -18.06 -12.08
C VAL A 6 23.06 -17.04 -11.05
N PHE A 7 21.79 -17.11 -10.68
CA PHE A 7 21.29 -16.37 -9.53
C PHE A 7 21.90 -16.99 -8.28
N PRO A 8 22.60 -16.21 -7.43
CA PRO A 8 23.03 -16.71 -6.14
C PRO A 8 21.80 -17.18 -5.35
N PRO A 9 21.90 -18.28 -4.58
CA PRO A 9 20.79 -18.72 -3.74
C PRO A 9 20.39 -17.57 -2.82
N PRO A 10 19.08 -17.38 -2.58
CA PRO A 10 18.62 -16.32 -1.68
C PRO A 10 19.33 -16.49 -0.35
N ARG A 11 20.04 -15.45 0.10
CA ARG A 11 20.58 -15.43 1.46
C ARG A 11 19.40 -15.62 2.41
N GLN A 12 19.41 -16.71 3.17
CA GLN A 12 18.47 -16.89 4.27
C GLN A 12 18.87 -15.88 5.35
N ALA A 13 18.34 -14.66 5.25
CA ALA A 13 18.43 -13.70 6.32
C ALA A 13 17.54 -14.20 7.46
N THR A 14 18.10 -14.32 8.66
CA THR A 14 17.33 -14.39 9.90
C THR A 14 16.70 -13.03 10.14
N ALA A 15 15.73 -12.67 9.29
CA ALA A 15 15.09 -11.37 9.36
C ALA A 15 14.36 -11.26 10.69
N ARG A 16 14.86 -10.38 11.57
CA ARG A 16 14.05 -9.85 12.66
C ARG A 16 12.95 -9.01 12.04
N GLY A 17 11.79 -9.02 12.67
CA GLY A 17 10.65 -8.27 12.16
C GLY A 17 9.74 -7.86 13.28
N GLN A 18 9.13 -6.69 13.09
CA GLN A 18 8.15 -6.13 14.01
C GLN A 18 6.77 -6.26 13.39
N VAL A 19 5.76 -6.50 14.21
CA VAL A 19 4.37 -6.63 13.75
C VAL A 19 3.48 -5.76 14.62
N TRP A 20 2.78 -4.83 13.99
CA TRP A 20 1.76 -4.01 14.63
C TRP A 20 0.39 -4.43 14.15
N ARG A 21 -0.55 -4.56 15.09
CA ARG A 21 -1.94 -4.87 14.80
C ARG A 21 -2.79 -3.80 15.45
N VAL A 22 -3.56 -3.08 14.65
CA VAL A 22 -4.40 -1.98 15.11
C VAL A 22 -5.80 -2.11 14.54
N THR A 23 -6.73 -1.40 15.16
CA THR A 23 -8.02 -1.10 14.55
C THR A 23 -8.03 0.38 14.18
N LEU A 24 -8.12 0.68 12.89
CA LEU A 24 -8.17 2.05 12.37
C LEU A 24 -9.55 2.29 11.78
N ALA A 25 -10.32 3.21 12.37
CA ALA A 25 -11.70 3.51 11.96
C ALA A 25 -12.56 2.24 11.76
N GLY A 26 -12.45 1.29 12.70
CA GLY A 26 -13.15 -0.01 12.65
C GLY A 26 -12.55 -1.07 11.72
N HIS A 27 -11.47 -0.78 10.99
CA HIS A 27 -10.79 -1.72 10.11
C HIS A 27 -9.58 -2.33 10.81
N ARG A 28 -9.46 -3.66 10.79
CA ARG A 28 -8.29 -4.35 11.33
C ARG A 28 -7.14 -4.26 10.33
N VAL A 29 -6.05 -3.65 10.77
CA VAL A 29 -4.83 -3.45 9.99
C VAL A 29 -3.69 -4.19 10.65
N THR A 30 -2.88 -4.89 9.86
CA THR A 30 -1.61 -5.49 10.28
C THR A 30 -0.49 -4.91 9.44
N LEU A 31 0.48 -4.28 10.10
CA LEU A 31 1.73 -3.84 9.52
C LEU A 31 2.84 -4.77 9.98
N THR A 32 3.64 -5.24 9.05
CA THR A 32 4.87 -5.99 9.33
C THR A 32 6.06 -5.21 8.80
N ALA A 33 7.12 -5.07 9.60
CA ALA A 33 8.41 -4.58 9.16
C ALA A 33 9.41 -5.74 9.16
N THR A 34 10.26 -5.81 8.16
CA THR A 34 11.43 -6.68 8.13
C THR A 34 12.68 -5.84 8.30
N GLU A 35 13.64 -6.35 9.06
CA GLU A 35 14.88 -5.65 9.37
C GLU A 35 16.07 -6.31 8.65
N ASN A 36 17.04 -5.48 8.29
CA ASN A 36 18.35 -5.94 7.83
C ASN A 36 19.21 -6.37 9.03
N ALA A 37 20.42 -6.88 8.76
CA ALA A 37 21.34 -7.34 9.81
C ALA A 37 21.75 -6.23 10.79
N GLU A 38 21.70 -4.97 10.36
CA GLU A 38 22.09 -3.78 11.12
C GLU A 38 20.90 -3.17 11.90
N GLY A 39 19.70 -3.76 11.79
CA GLY A 39 18.48 -3.27 12.47
C GLY A 39 17.73 -2.17 11.71
N GLY A 40 18.20 -1.79 10.52
CA GLY A 40 17.49 -0.88 9.63
C GLY A 40 16.31 -1.55 8.93
N LEU A 41 15.31 -0.75 8.55
CA LEU A 41 14.14 -1.23 7.82
C LEU A 41 14.54 -1.76 6.43
N ALA A 42 14.31 -3.05 6.19
CA ALA A 42 14.56 -3.72 4.91
C ALA A 42 13.31 -3.82 4.02
N GLY A 43 12.12 -3.79 4.64
CA GLY A 43 10.86 -3.88 3.92
C GLY A 43 9.66 -3.84 4.84
N ILE A 44 8.49 -3.68 4.22
CA ILE A 44 7.20 -3.66 4.89
C ILE A 44 6.22 -4.65 4.25
N GLY A 45 5.21 -5.00 5.01
CA GLY A 45 4.01 -5.70 4.56
C GLY A 45 2.80 -5.05 5.22
N LEU A 46 1.71 -4.93 4.47
CA LEU A 46 0.48 -4.29 4.94
C LEU A 46 -0.71 -5.17 4.58
N ALA A 47 -1.53 -5.50 5.58
CA ALA A 47 -2.71 -6.31 5.40
C ALA A 47 -3.90 -5.69 6.10
N MET A 48 -5.06 -5.73 5.45
CA MET A 48 -6.32 -5.26 5.97
C MET A 48 -7.42 -6.33 5.85
N ALA A 49 -8.29 -6.36 6.86
CA ALA A 49 -9.42 -7.26 6.89
C ALA A 49 -10.62 -6.65 6.13
N ARG A 50 -11.23 -7.45 5.25
CA ARG A 50 -12.50 -7.17 4.55
C ARG A 50 -12.48 -6.08 3.46
N ASP A 51 -11.36 -5.88 2.77
CA ASP A 51 -11.33 -5.04 1.57
C ASP A 51 -11.57 -5.84 0.28
N GLY A 52 -12.14 -5.15 -0.73
CA GLY A 52 -12.35 -5.70 -2.07
C GLY A 52 -11.03 -6.01 -2.79
N ALA A 53 -11.09 -6.93 -3.76
CA ALA A 53 -9.93 -7.42 -4.49
C ALA A 53 -9.11 -6.30 -5.19
N ALA A 54 -9.79 -5.28 -5.72
CA ALA A 54 -9.13 -4.13 -6.36
C ALA A 54 -8.26 -3.33 -5.39
N PHE A 55 -8.78 -3.03 -4.20
CA PHE A 55 -8.03 -2.30 -3.17
C PHE A 55 -6.84 -3.13 -2.67
N ARG A 56 -7.04 -4.43 -2.44
CA ARG A 56 -5.96 -5.35 -2.06
C ARG A 56 -4.85 -5.39 -3.10
N GLY A 57 -5.18 -5.53 -4.39
CA GLY A 57 -4.19 -5.54 -5.46
C GLY A 57 -3.41 -4.22 -5.56
N LEU A 58 -4.07 -3.08 -5.33
CA LEU A 58 -3.41 -1.77 -5.27
C LEU A 58 -2.44 -1.68 -4.07
N MET A 59 -2.87 -2.12 -2.89
CA MET A 59 -2.02 -2.13 -1.69
C MET A 59 -0.82 -3.06 -1.83
N ASP A 60 -1.03 -4.27 -2.37
CA ASP A 60 0.05 -5.22 -2.62
C ASP A 60 1.07 -4.64 -3.61
N SER A 61 0.61 -3.97 -4.67
CA SER A 61 1.48 -3.30 -5.64
C SER A 61 2.24 -2.12 -5.02
N PHE A 62 1.58 -1.34 -4.17
CA PHE A 62 2.20 -0.21 -3.47
C PHE A 62 3.30 -0.69 -2.51
N VAL A 63 3.01 -1.70 -1.69
CA VAL A 63 4.00 -2.34 -0.80
C VAL A 63 5.18 -2.88 -1.60
N HIS A 64 4.93 -3.47 -2.76
CA HIS A 64 6.00 -3.96 -3.64
C HIS A 64 6.93 -2.82 -4.12
N VAL A 65 6.37 -1.67 -4.52
CA VAL A 65 7.17 -0.51 -4.95
C VAL A 65 8.01 0.06 -3.80
N VAL A 66 7.43 0.18 -2.60
CA VAL A 66 8.16 0.65 -1.41
C VAL A 66 9.33 -0.28 -1.09
N ASN A 67 9.08 -1.59 -1.06
CA ASN A 67 10.12 -2.59 -0.79
C ASN A 67 11.22 -2.57 -1.85
N LEU A 68 10.86 -2.36 -3.12
CA LEU A 68 11.83 -2.21 -4.20
C LEU A 68 12.74 -1.00 -3.96
N GLY A 69 12.20 0.17 -3.63
CA GLY A 69 13.06 1.34 -3.42
C GLY A 69 13.84 1.29 -2.11
N LEU A 70 13.32 0.68 -1.04
CA LEU A 70 14.11 0.38 0.17
C LEU A 70 15.31 -0.52 -0.15
N ALA A 71 15.09 -1.58 -0.96
CA ALA A 71 16.17 -2.45 -1.43
C ALA A 71 17.20 -1.73 -2.35
N ARG A 72 16.88 -0.52 -2.83
CA ARG A 72 17.79 0.34 -3.62
C ARG A 72 18.34 1.53 -2.83
N GLY A 73 18.13 1.55 -1.51
CA GLY A 73 18.70 2.57 -0.62
C GLY A 73 17.95 3.90 -0.62
N MET A 74 16.69 3.93 -1.07
CA MET A 74 15.86 5.13 -0.91
C MET A 74 15.65 5.44 0.58
N PRO A 75 15.87 6.68 1.04
CA PRO A 75 15.71 7.05 2.45
C PRO A 75 14.28 6.84 2.93
N LEU A 76 14.13 6.24 4.11
CA LEU A 76 12.82 6.04 4.73
C LEU A 76 12.09 7.39 4.97
N SER A 77 12.82 8.43 5.38
CA SER A 77 12.28 9.78 5.59
C SER A 77 11.54 10.33 4.37
N ASP A 78 12.01 10.03 3.16
CA ASP A 78 11.43 10.54 1.91
C ASP A 78 10.07 9.88 1.67
N TYR A 79 9.96 8.57 1.91
CA TYR A 79 8.69 7.89 1.86
C TYR A 79 7.70 8.39 2.92
N VAL A 80 8.16 8.56 4.15
CA VAL A 80 7.29 9.06 5.24
C VAL A 80 6.77 10.45 4.88
N THR A 81 7.64 11.33 4.38
CA THR A 81 7.24 12.68 3.95
C THR A 81 6.24 12.65 2.80
N ALA A 82 6.39 11.71 1.85
CA ALA A 82 5.50 11.60 0.71
C ALA A 82 4.12 11.01 1.05
N VAL A 83 4.03 10.17 2.10
CA VAL A 83 2.84 9.35 2.39
C VAL A 83 2.12 9.78 3.68
N ALA A 84 2.80 10.43 4.61
CA ALA A 84 2.18 10.95 5.84
C ALA A 84 1.05 11.93 5.48
N TYR A 85 -0.04 11.83 6.22
CA TYR A 85 -1.28 12.58 6.01
C TYR A 85 -1.95 12.37 4.64
N SER A 86 -1.50 11.38 3.85
CA SER A 86 -2.21 10.98 2.64
C SER A 86 -3.62 10.53 2.97
N ARG A 87 -4.53 10.78 2.04
CA ARG A 87 -5.95 10.43 2.12
C ARG A 87 -6.27 9.33 1.11
N GLY A 88 -7.40 8.65 1.34
CA GLY A 88 -7.82 7.49 0.56
C GLY A 88 -7.87 6.23 1.43
N GLY A 89 -9.08 5.71 1.64
CA GLY A 89 -9.35 4.57 2.51
C GLY A 89 -9.85 4.98 3.90
N PRO A 90 -9.86 4.06 4.88
CA PRO A 90 -10.34 4.35 6.23
C PRO A 90 -9.47 5.41 6.94
N ALA A 91 -10.12 6.38 7.58
CA ALA A 91 -9.49 7.47 8.33
C ALA A 91 -10.20 7.64 9.68
N GLY A 92 -9.46 7.97 10.74
CA GLY A 92 -10.01 8.19 12.07
C GLY A 92 -9.12 7.70 13.20
N THR A 93 -9.76 7.32 14.32
CA THR A 93 -9.09 6.82 15.52
C THR A 93 -8.34 5.51 15.24
N VAL A 94 -7.16 5.41 15.84
CA VAL A 94 -6.29 4.24 15.83
C VAL A 94 -6.28 3.64 17.23
N GLU A 95 -6.71 2.39 17.33
CA GLU A 95 -6.70 1.61 18.57
C GLU A 95 -5.61 0.54 18.51
N GLY A 96 -4.86 0.38 19.61
CA GLY A 96 -3.77 -0.61 19.73
C GLY A 96 -2.38 -0.05 19.41
N ASP A 97 -2.27 1.21 19.01
CA ASP A 97 -1.01 1.93 18.90
C ASP A 97 -0.87 2.92 20.07
N PRO A 98 0.16 2.80 20.93
CA PRO A 98 0.35 3.72 22.04
C PRO A 98 0.82 5.11 21.60
N ASP A 99 1.32 5.23 20.37
CA ASP A 99 2.05 6.40 19.92
C ASP A 99 1.26 7.27 18.94
N ILE A 100 0.40 6.65 18.14
CA ILE A 100 -0.42 7.29 17.11
C ILE A 100 -1.89 7.03 17.43
N ARG A 101 -2.65 8.07 17.76
CA ARG A 101 -4.06 7.92 18.17
C ARG A 101 -5.04 8.15 17.03
N ARG A 102 -4.61 8.85 15.98
CA ARG A 102 -5.44 9.19 14.82
C ARG A 102 -4.62 9.15 13.55
N ALA A 103 -5.25 8.81 12.43
CA ALA A 103 -4.62 8.80 11.12
C ALA A 103 -5.61 9.17 10.00
N THR A 104 -5.10 9.81 8.95
CA THR A 104 -5.91 10.23 7.78
C THR A 104 -6.06 9.14 6.73
N SER A 105 -5.29 8.06 6.85
CA SER A 105 -5.43 6.82 6.08
C SER A 105 -4.65 5.68 6.76
N VAL A 106 -4.83 4.46 6.26
CA VAL A 106 -4.03 3.30 6.66
C VAL A 106 -2.57 3.45 6.26
N LEU A 107 -2.29 4.06 5.09
CA LEU A 107 -0.93 4.35 4.65
C LEU A 107 -0.27 5.43 5.53
N ASP A 108 -0.99 6.49 5.87
CA ASP A 108 -0.53 7.51 6.82
C ASP A 108 -0.11 6.89 8.15
N TRP A 109 -0.98 6.08 8.77
CA TRP A 109 -0.64 5.36 10.00
C TRP A 109 0.60 4.48 9.83
N ALA A 110 0.66 3.69 8.75
CA ALA A 110 1.76 2.76 8.54
C ALA A 110 3.12 3.48 8.42
N PHE A 111 3.17 4.58 7.66
CA PHE A 111 4.42 5.33 7.46
C PHE A 111 4.84 6.13 8.70
N ARG A 112 3.90 6.73 9.43
CA ARG A 112 4.24 7.35 10.73
C ARG A 112 4.68 6.31 11.74
N ARG A 113 4.07 5.12 11.77
CA ARG A 113 4.47 4.03 12.69
C ARG A 113 5.90 3.57 12.44
N ILE A 114 6.29 3.34 11.19
CA ILE A 114 7.68 2.98 10.86
C ILE A 114 8.64 4.15 11.11
N ALA A 115 8.23 5.39 10.89
CA ALA A 115 9.06 6.56 11.23
C ALA A 115 9.41 6.58 12.72
N ILE A 116 8.41 6.38 13.59
CA ILE A 116 8.63 6.35 15.05
C ILE A 116 9.53 5.18 15.44
N SER A 117 9.44 4.05 14.75
CA SER A 117 10.24 2.86 15.07
C SER A 117 11.67 2.91 14.52
N TYR A 118 11.95 3.66 13.43
CA TYR A 118 13.21 3.57 12.68
C TYR A 118 13.94 4.91 12.40
N LEU A 119 13.33 6.09 12.62
CA LEU A 119 13.92 7.42 12.30
C LEU A 119 14.23 8.30 13.53
N ASP A 120 14.28 7.72 14.73
CA ASP A 120 14.31 8.39 16.05
C ASP A 120 12.91 8.75 16.56
N GLY A 121 12.36 7.86 17.40
CA GLY A 121 10.95 7.87 17.76
C GLY A 121 10.43 9.14 18.41
N ALA A 122 11.26 9.89 19.15
CA ALA A 122 10.84 11.15 19.75
C ALA A 122 10.78 12.26 18.68
N GLU A 123 11.79 12.35 17.83
CA GLU A 123 11.86 13.35 16.76
C GLU A 123 10.81 13.09 15.69
N ALA A 124 10.62 11.83 15.29
CA ALA A 124 9.59 11.45 14.33
C ALA A 124 8.18 11.84 14.81
N ARG A 125 7.86 11.69 16.10
CA ARG A 125 6.58 12.13 16.66
C ARG A 125 6.40 13.64 16.63
N HIS A 126 7.50 14.38 16.80
CA HIS A 126 7.47 15.83 16.72
C HIS A 126 7.26 16.30 15.27
N LEU A 127 7.94 15.67 14.31
CA LEU A 127 7.82 15.95 12.88
C LEU A 127 6.45 15.54 12.30
N TRP A 128 5.88 14.44 12.80
CA TRP A 128 4.60 13.89 12.33
C TRP A 128 3.59 13.70 13.48
N PRO A 129 3.06 14.81 14.05
CA PRO A 129 2.08 14.75 15.14
C PRO A 129 0.76 14.09 14.73
N ASP A 130 -0.09 13.78 15.72
CA ASP A 130 -1.44 13.28 15.41
C ASP A 130 -2.28 14.38 14.72
N PRO A 131 -2.98 14.04 13.62
CA PRO A 131 -3.91 14.95 12.97
C PRO A 131 -5.06 15.34 13.90
N SER A 132 -5.71 16.47 13.63
CA SER A 132 -6.90 16.91 14.38
C SER A 132 -8.10 16.03 14.08
N GLU A 133 -9.18 16.16 14.86
CA GLU A 133 -10.44 15.47 14.54
C GLU A 133 -11.03 15.94 13.21
N GLU A 134 -10.86 17.21 12.86
CA GLU A 134 -11.35 17.78 11.61
C GLU A 134 -10.60 17.20 10.40
N ASP A 135 -9.28 17.02 10.53
CA ASP A 135 -8.43 16.45 9.47
C ASP A 135 -8.83 15.02 9.08
N VAL A 136 -9.28 14.23 10.06
CA VAL A 136 -9.72 12.84 9.83
C VAL A 136 -11.21 12.74 9.48
N ALA A 137 -12.02 13.75 9.81
CA ALA A 137 -13.45 13.80 9.48
C ALA A 137 -13.72 14.24 8.03
N ALA A 138 -12.79 14.97 7.41
CA ALA A 138 -12.96 15.66 6.13
C ALA A 138 -13.30 14.78 4.90
N GLU A 139 -13.35 13.45 5.03
CA GLU A 139 -13.68 12.55 3.92
C GLU A 139 -14.53 11.34 4.31
N ALA A 140 -15.28 11.41 5.41
CA ALA A 140 -16.37 10.46 5.66
C ALA A 140 -17.52 10.75 4.68
N VAL A 141 -17.31 10.53 3.38
CA VAL A 141 -18.42 10.31 2.46
C VAL A 141 -19.11 9.06 2.99
N PRO A 142 -20.37 9.14 3.47
CA PRO A 142 -21.05 7.97 3.97
C PRO A 142 -21.23 7.00 2.81
N VAL A 143 -20.37 5.98 2.75
CA VAL A 143 -20.56 4.85 1.84
C VAL A 143 -21.76 4.09 2.39
N THR A 144 -22.93 4.33 1.81
CA THR A 144 -24.14 3.60 2.16
C THR A 144 -23.92 2.09 1.96
N PRO A 145 -24.65 1.20 2.65
CA PRO A 145 -24.55 -0.25 2.41
C PRO A 145 -24.67 -0.61 0.92
N ALA A 146 -25.48 0.13 0.16
CA ALA A 146 -25.64 0.00 -1.29
C ALA A 146 -24.34 0.26 -2.08
N GLN A 147 -23.48 1.18 -1.62
CA GLN A 147 -22.19 1.47 -2.26
C GLN A 147 -21.08 0.48 -1.86
N ARG A 148 -21.24 -0.28 -0.76
CA ARG A 148 -20.32 -1.39 -0.42
C ARG A 148 -20.56 -2.62 -1.28
N GLU A 149 -21.82 -2.91 -1.60
CA GLU A 149 -22.18 -4.02 -2.51
C GLU A 149 -21.89 -3.67 -3.98
N ALA A 150 -22.02 -2.39 -4.34
CA ALA A 150 -21.52 -1.86 -5.59
C ALA A 150 -20.02 -1.63 -5.51
N SER A 151 -19.23 -2.71 -5.53
CA SER A 151 -17.94 -2.63 -6.24
C SER A 151 -18.25 -1.94 -7.57
N PRO A 152 -17.55 -0.87 -7.98
CA PRO A 152 -17.74 -0.31 -9.31
C PRO A 152 -17.23 -1.38 -10.26
N GLN A 153 -18.12 -2.30 -10.64
CA GLN A 153 -18.02 -2.95 -11.92
C GLN A 153 -17.97 -1.77 -12.86
N LEU A 154 -16.79 -1.48 -13.40
CA LEU A 154 -16.70 -0.62 -14.57
C LEU A 154 -17.84 -1.07 -15.46
N PRO A 155 -18.74 -0.16 -15.87
CA PRO A 155 -19.69 -0.49 -16.91
C PRO A 155 -18.84 -0.83 -18.14
N LEU A 156 -18.56 -2.12 -18.33
CA LEU A 156 -18.15 -2.67 -19.61
C LEU A 156 -19.42 -2.73 -20.46
N ASP A 157 -20.07 -1.57 -20.63
CA ASP A 157 -20.92 -1.32 -21.78
C ASP A 157 -19.96 -1.17 -22.96
N LEU A 158 -19.40 -2.30 -23.39
CA LEU A 158 -18.87 -2.41 -24.72
C LEU A 158 -20.03 -2.05 -25.64
N PRO A 159 -19.91 -1.00 -26.48
CA PRO A 159 -20.96 -0.71 -27.43
C PRO A 159 -21.25 -2.00 -28.21
N ALA A 160 -22.52 -2.39 -28.28
CA ALA A 160 -23.00 -3.58 -29.01
C ALA A 160 -22.84 -3.43 -30.54
N LYS A 161 -21.81 -2.73 -30.99
CA LYS A 161 -21.39 -2.74 -32.38
C LYS A 161 -20.58 -4.02 -32.58
N PRO A 162 -21.01 -4.94 -33.46
CA PRO A 162 -20.14 -6.05 -33.83
C PRO A 162 -18.82 -5.44 -34.32
N SER A 163 -17.69 -5.92 -33.78
CA SER A 163 -16.38 -5.62 -34.34
C SER A 163 -16.47 -5.80 -35.86
N PRO A 164 -16.03 -4.82 -36.68
CA PRO A 164 -16.02 -4.99 -38.11
C PRO A 164 -15.24 -6.26 -38.40
N ALA A 165 -15.92 -7.26 -38.96
CA ALA A 165 -15.30 -8.52 -39.32
C ALA A 165 -14.06 -8.18 -40.16
N ALA A 166 -12.89 -8.59 -39.69
CA ALA A 166 -11.67 -8.44 -40.45
C ALA A 166 -11.89 -9.13 -41.79
N ARG A 167 -12.18 -8.35 -42.85
CA ARG A 167 -12.15 -8.84 -44.21
C ARG A 167 -10.72 -9.29 -44.44
N ARG A 168 -10.49 -10.61 -44.38
CA ARG A 168 -9.29 -11.23 -44.91
C ARG A 168 -9.26 -10.92 -46.41
N GLY A 169 -8.67 -9.78 -46.75
CA GLY A 169 -8.31 -9.47 -48.13
C GLY A 169 -7.32 -10.55 -48.58
N GLY A 170 -7.74 -11.37 -49.54
CA GLY A 170 -6.85 -12.32 -50.18
C GLY A 170 -5.73 -11.56 -50.87
N LEU A 171 -4.52 -11.63 -50.33
CA LEU A 171 -3.31 -11.23 -51.04
C LEU A 171 -3.16 -12.20 -52.21
N ARG A 172 -3.42 -11.71 -53.42
CA ARG A 172 -3.14 -12.44 -54.64
C ARG A 172 -1.66 -12.26 -54.95
N LEU A 173 -0.89 -13.35 -54.79
CA LEU A 173 0.50 -13.42 -55.21
C LEU A 173 0.52 -13.30 -56.74
N VAL A 174 1.15 -12.24 -57.26
CA VAL A 174 1.46 -12.10 -58.69
C VAL A 174 2.91 -12.55 -58.84
N GLY A 175 3.12 -13.59 -59.63
CA GLY A 175 4.45 -14.06 -60.02
C GLY A 175 5.14 -13.14 -61.02
#